data_AF-A0A512NT04-F1
#
_entry.id   AF-A0A512NT04-F1
#
_cell.length_a   1.000
_cell.length_b   1.000
_cell.length_c   1.000
_cell.angle_alpha   90.00
_cell.angle_beta   90.00
_cell.angle_gamma   90.00
#
_symmetry.space_group_name_H-M   'P 1'
#
loop_
_entity.id
_entity.type
_entity.pdbx_description
1 polymer ?
#
loop_
_entity_poly.entity_id
_entity_poly.type
_entity_poly.pdbx_seq_one_letter_code
_entity_poly.pdbx_strand_id
1 'polypeptide(L)'
;MDDEQKAQWHYAIEHSPLGLLTKTDREILAVWVTAAGEHARASQEVRKLGQVVKTRDGNSVQNPYLPIVNRQATIMLRAGAEMGFSPASRAAIGAAAPMGLGAPSRLRAYLDEKPDRLD
;
A
#
# COMPACT_ATOMS: atom_id res chain seq x y z
N MET A 1 14.28 6.27 -7.74
CA MET A 1 13.70 6.76 -6.48
C MET A 1 14.60 7.83 -5.92
N ASP A 2 14.03 8.98 -5.57
CA ASP A 2 14.69 10.00 -4.76
C ASP A 2 14.84 9.54 -3.29
N ASP A 3 15.46 10.36 -2.44
CA ASP A 3 15.76 9.98 -1.06
C ASP A 3 14.50 9.87 -0.19
N GLU A 4 13.48 10.70 -0.43
CA GLU A 4 12.17 10.59 0.25
C GLU A 4 11.47 9.28 -0.12
N GLN A 5 11.49 8.91 -1.40
CA GLN A 5 10.94 7.65 -1.88
C GLN A 5 11.71 6.45 -1.31
N LYS A 6 13.05 6.50 -1.21
CA LYS A 6 13.81 5.44 -0.53
C LYS A 6 13.44 5.32 0.94
N ALA A 7 13.29 6.45 1.65
CA ALA A 7 12.85 6.44 3.04
C ALA A 7 11.46 5.80 3.18
N GLN A 8 10.54 6.14 2.27
CA GLN A 8 9.19 5.55 2.22
C GLN A 8 9.21 4.05 1.93
N TRP A 9 10.12 3.59 1.05
CA TRP A 9 10.34 2.17 0.78
C TRP A 9 10.80 1.43 2.03
N HIS A 10 11.79 1.96 2.73
CA HIS A 10 12.30 1.37 3.98
C HIS A 10 11.22 1.36 5.07
N TYR A 11 10.50 2.46 5.23
CA TYR A 11 9.38 2.55 6.18
C TYR A 11 8.34 1.47 5.93
N ALA A 12 7.94 1.26 4.66
CA ALA A 12 6.96 0.25 4.30
C ALA A 12 7.45 -1.18 4.61
N ILE A 13 8.72 -1.49 4.38
CA ILE A 13 9.30 -2.80 4.71
C ILE A 13 9.36 -3.00 6.22
N GLU A 14 9.80 -1.99 6.97
CA GLU A 14 10.00 -2.07 8.43
C GLU A 14 8.67 -2.20 9.20
N HIS A 15 7.62 -1.52 8.74
CA HIS A 15 6.35 -1.43 9.47
C HIS A 15 5.24 -2.32 8.90
N SER A 16 5.51 -3.06 7.82
CA SER A 16 4.55 -4.04 7.31
C SER A 16 4.47 -5.23 8.26
N PRO A 17 3.27 -5.73 8.60
CA PRO A 17 3.11 -6.98 9.32
C PRO A 17 3.88 -8.13 8.67
N LEU A 18 4.40 -9.03 9.51
CA LEU A 18 5.13 -10.21 9.04
C LEU A 18 4.29 -11.00 8.03
N GLY A 19 4.90 -11.32 6.88
CA GLY A 19 4.26 -12.09 5.82
C GLY A 19 3.26 -11.32 4.95
N LEU A 20 3.02 -10.03 5.21
CA LEU A 20 2.18 -9.20 4.35
C LEU A 20 2.87 -8.90 3.01
N LEU A 21 4.14 -8.51 3.06
CA LEU A 21 4.97 -8.29 1.87
C LEU A 21 5.78 -9.55 1.56
N THR A 22 5.75 -9.95 0.30
CA THR A 22 6.52 -11.05 -0.26
C THR A 22 7.56 -10.53 -1.27
N LYS A 23 8.51 -11.38 -1.65
CA LYS A 23 9.56 -11.00 -2.63
C LYS A 23 8.99 -10.60 -4.00
N THR A 24 7.83 -11.12 -4.37
CA THR A 24 7.17 -10.82 -5.66
C THR A 24 6.52 -9.44 -5.69
N ASP A 25 6.28 -8.82 -4.53
CA ASP A 25 5.62 -7.52 -4.44
C ASP A 25 6.55 -6.35 -4.75
N ARG A 26 7.84 -6.61 -5.00
CA ARG A 26 8.89 -5.58 -5.19
C ARG A 26 8.48 -4.49 -6.19
N GLU A 27 7.97 -4.86 -7.35
CA GLU A 27 7.61 -3.90 -8.41
C GLU A 27 6.33 -3.12 -8.06
N ILE A 28 5.38 -3.76 -7.38
CA ILE A 28 4.14 -3.10 -6.91
C ILE A 28 4.47 -2.10 -5.79
N LEU A 29 5.37 -2.47 -4.88
CA LEU A 29 5.88 -1.58 -3.85
C LEU A 29 6.60 -0.38 -4.47
N ALA A 30 7.35 -0.60 -5.55
CA ALA A 30 8.06 0.48 -6.23
C ALA A 30 7.10 1.51 -6.84
N VAL A 31 6.03 1.02 -7.47
CA VAL A 31 4.94 1.85 -7.98
C VAL A 31 4.26 2.62 -6.85
N TRP A 32 3.93 1.94 -5.75
CA TRP A 32 3.28 2.57 -4.60
C TRP A 32 4.13 3.68 -3.97
N VAL A 33 5.41 3.41 -3.73
CA VAL A 33 6.36 4.38 -3.16
C VAL A 33 6.54 5.59 -4.07
N THR A 34 6.70 5.36 -5.38
CA THR A 34 6.82 6.44 -6.35
C THR A 34 5.55 7.28 -6.35
N ALA A 35 4.38 6.64 -6.36
CA ALA A 35 3.10 7.33 -6.30
C ALA A 35 2.93 8.16 -5.02
N ALA A 36 3.32 7.63 -3.86
CA ALA A 36 3.25 8.34 -2.59
C ALA A 36 4.14 9.60 -2.59
N GLY A 37 5.38 9.50 -3.09
CA GLY A 37 6.30 10.65 -3.18
C GLY A 37 5.79 11.74 -4.11
N GLU A 38 5.37 11.37 -5.33
CA GLU A 38 4.81 12.33 -6.29
C GLU A 38 3.50 12.96 -5.78
N HIS A 39 2.65 12.17 -5.11
CA HIS A 39 1.44 12.67 -4.48
C HIS A 39 1.76 13.72 -3.40
N ALA A 40 2.74 13.45 -2.54
CA ALA A 40 3.15 14.37 -1.49
C ALA A 40 3.68 15.69 -2.07
N ARG A 41 4.58 15.63 -3.06
CA ARG A 41 5.12 16.82 -3.75
C ARG A 41 4.03 17.64 -4.43
N ALA A 42 3.17 17.01 -5.23
CA ALA A 42 2.07 17.71 -5.89
C ALA A 42 1.07 18.30 -4.88
N SER A 43 0.80 17.60 -3.77
CA SER A 43 -0.07 18.10 -2.70
C SER A 43 0.50 19.33 -2.02
N GLN A 44 1.82 19.41 -1.84
CA GLN A 44 2.47 20.60 -1.29
C GLN A 44 2.28 21.81 -2.22
N GLU A 45 2.43 21.64 -3.54
CA GLU A 45 2.20 22.72 -4.51
C GLU A 45 0.73 23.15 -4.56
N VAL A 46 -0.21 22.20 -4.47
CA VAL A 46 -1.64 22.54 -4.33
C VAL A 46 -1.93 23.33 -3.07
N ARG A 47 -1.30 23.00 -1.94
CA ARG A 47 -1.47 23.75 -0.67
C ARG A 47 -0.87 25.15 -0.76
N LYS A 48 0.28 25.31 -1.40
CA LYS A 48 0.97 26.62 -1.56
C LYS A 48 0.18 27.56 -2.47
N LEU A 49 -0.30 27.06 -3.60
CA LEU A 49 -0.94 27.88 -4.64
C LEU A 49 -2.46 27.98 -4.49
N GLY A 50 -3.09 27.09 -3.71
CA GLY A 50 -4.53 26.94 -3.60
C GLY A 50 -5.11 26.03 -4.69
N GLN A 51 -6.39 25.65 -4.56
CA GLN A 51 -7.07 24.76 -5.53
C GLN A 51 -7.34 25.43 -6.88
N VAL A 52 -7.41 26.76 -6.89
CA VAL A 52 -7.67 27.61 -8.06
C VAL A 52 -6.58 28.67 -8.12
N VAL A 53 -6.00 28.85 -9.30
CA VAL A 53 -4.94 29.84 -9.56
C VAL A 53 -5.42 30.86 -10.58
N LYS A 54 -4.97 32.11 -10.45
CA LYS A 54 -5.27 33.15 -11.44
C LYS A 54 -4.22 33.13 -12.54
N THR A 55 -4.67 33.14 -13.80
CA THR A 55 -3.80 33.30 -14.95
C THR A 55 -3.40 34.77 -15.12
N ARG A 56 -2.38 35.02 -15.95
CA ARG A 56 -1.93 36.38 -16.29
C ARG A 56 -3.04 37.23 -16.89
N ASP A 57 -3.98 36.61 -17.61
CA ASP A 57 -5.11 37.27 -18.25
C ASP A 57 -6.30 37.51 -17.31
N GLY A 58 -6.15 37.20 -16.01
CA GLY A 58 -7.17 37.42 -14.98
C GLY A 58 -8.20 36.30 -14.81
N ASN A 59 -8.15 35.25 -15.65
CA ASN A 59 -9.02 34.10 -15.54
C ASN A 59 -8.64 33.20 -14.35
N SER A 60 -9.63 32.56 -13.73
CA SER A 60 -9.38 31.58 -12.67
C SER A 60 -9.40 30.17 -13.26
N VAL A 61 -8.31 29.43 -13.08
CA VAL A 61 -8.15 28.06 -13.59
C VAL A 61 -7.82 27.10 -12.46
N GLN A 62 -8.09 25.81 -12.68
CA GLN A 62 -7.71 24.77 -11.73
C GLN A 62 -6.18 24.76 -11.54
N ASN A 63 -5.73 24.50 -10.31
CA ASN A 63 -4.31 24.29 -10.06
C ASN A 63 -3.77 23.12 -10.92
N PRO A 64 -2.69 23.33 -11.70
CA PRO A 64 -2.16 22.30 -12.60
C PRO A 64 -1.61 21.06 -11.89
N TYR A 65 -1.30 21.14 -10.58
CA TYR A 65 -0.87 20.00 -9.78
C TYR A 65 -2.05 19.15 -9.26
N LEU A 66 -3.28 19.66 -9.29
CA LEU A 66 -4.44 18.95 -8.75
C LEU A 66 -4.75 17.64 -9.52
N PRO A 67 -4.67 17.58 -10.86
CA PRO A 67 -4.78 16.32 -11.59
C PRO A 67 -3.69 15.30 -11.21
N ILE A 68 -2.48 15.76 -10.91
CA ILE A 68 -1.36 14.89 -10.49
C ILE A 68 -1.68 14.28 -9.13
N VAL A 69 -2.11 15.09 -8.14
CA VAL A 69 -2.56 14.59 -6.83
C VAL A 69 -3.60 13.49 -6.99
N ASN A 70 -4.66 13.76 -7.75
CA ASN A 70 -5.76 12.80 -7.93
C ASN A 70 -5.29 11.50 -8.62
N ARG A 71 -4.42 11.61 -9.62
CA ARG A 71 -3.90 10.46 -10.35
C ARG A 71 -3.00 9.59 -9.46
N GLN A 72 -2.06 10.21 -8.74
CA GLN A 72 -1.13 9.50 -7.88
C GLN A 72 -1.86 8.85 -6.69
N ALA A 73 -2.88 9.51 -6.13
CA ALA A 73 -3.74 8.90 -5.10
C ALA A 73 -4.43 7.62 -5.61
N THR A 74 -4.94 7.64 -6.84
CA THR A 74 -5.57 6.47 -7.46
C THR A 74 -4.57 5.32 -7.66
N ILE A 75 -3.36 5.62 -8.16
CA ILE A 75 -2.30 4.62 -8.34
C ILE A 75 -1.89 4.02 -7.00
N MET A 76 -1.67 4.87 -5.99
CA MET A 76 -1.30 4.46 -4.64
C MET A 76 -2.35 3.55 -4.01
N LEU A 77 -3.64 3.88 -4.14
CA LEU A 77 -4.72 3.04 -3.61
C LEU A 77 -4.79 1.68 -4.31
N ARG A 78 -4.62 1.63 -5.64
CA ARG A 78 -4.63 0.37 -6.40
C ARG A 78 -3.43 -0.51 -6.05
N ALA A 79 -2.22 0.03 -6.09
CA ALA A 79 -1.02 -0.71 -5.72
C ALA A 79 -1.05 -1.19 -4.26
N GLY A 80 -1.58 -0.36 -3.35
CA GLY A 80 -1.73 -0.74 -1.94
C GLY A 80 -2.80 -1.83 -1.72
N ALA A 81 -3.83 -1.91 -2.56
CA ALA A 81 -4.82 -2.98 -2.47
C ALA A 81 -4.20 -4.35 -2.77
N GLU A 82 -3.38 -4.44 -3.83
CA GLU A 82 -2.70 -5.68 -4.25
C GLU A 82 -1.79 -6.27 -3.17
N MET A 83 -1.12 -5.41 -2.38
CA MET A 83 -0.17 -5.82 -1.33
C MET A 83 -0.79 -5.88 0.07
N GLY A 84 -2.12 -5.75 0.21
CA GLY A 84 -2.76 -5.84 1.52
C GLY A 84 -2.59 -4.60 2.44
N PHE A 85 -2.21 -3.45 1.89
CA PHE A 85 -2.02 -2.21 2.67
C PHE A 85 -3.34 -1.52 3.03
N SER A 86 -4.46 -1.85 2.37
CA SER A 86 -5.76 -1.26 2.68
C SER A 86 -6.47 -2.00 3.84
N PRO A 87 -7.26 -1.32 4.69
CA PRO A 87 -8.08 -1.98 5.70
C PRO A 87 -9.03 -3.02 5.11
N ALA A 88 -9.60 -2.74 3.94
CA ALA A 88 -10.50 -3.65 3.24
C ALA A 88 -9.80 -4.94 2.79
N SER A 89 -8.61 -4.83 2.18
CA SER A 89 -7.83 -6.01 1.78
C SER A 89 -7.36 -6.84 2.99
N ARG A 90 -7.03 -6.20 4.12
CA ARG A 90 -6.76 -6.93 5.38
C ARG A 90 -8.00 -7.65 5.94
N ALA A 91 -9.16 -7.01 5.92
CA ALA A 91 -10.41 -7.63 6.38
C ALA A 91 -10.78 -8.84 5.51
N ALA A 92 -10.55 -8.77 4.19
CA ALA A 92 -10.79 -9.86 3.27
C ALA A 92 -9.93 -11.10 3.57
N ILE A 93 -8.67 -10.91 3.99
CA ILE A 93 -7.78 -12.02 4.41
C ILE A 93 -8.37 -12.76 5.63
N GLY A 94 -8.90 -12.02 6.61
CA GLY A 94 -9.56 -12.60 7.78
C GLY A 94 -10.87 -13.32 7.46
N ALA A 95 -11.62 -12.84 6.47
CA ALA A 95 -12.88 -13.44 6.02
C ALA A 95 -12.70 -14.67 5.12
N ALA A 96 -11.52 -14.83 4.50
CA ALA A 96 -11.19 -15.98 3.67
C ALA A 96 -10.79 -17.23 4.47
N ALA A 97 -10.75 -17.15 5.81
CA ALA A 97 -10.70 -18.34 6.65
C ALA A 97 -11.98 -19.15 6.42
N PRO A 98 -11.93 -20.38 5.89
CA PRO A 98 -13.13 -21.14 5.62
C PRO A 98 -13.87 -21.39 6.94
N MET A 99 -15.12 -20.93 6.99
CA MET A 99 -16.15 -21.50 7.86
C MET A 99 -16.30 -22.97 7.48
N GLY A 100 -15.48 -23.84 8.08
CA GLY A 100 -15.46 -25.26 7.76
C GLY A 100 -14.13 -25.92 8.08
N LEU A 101 -13.91 -26.23 9.35
CA LEU A 101 -12.97 -27.27 9.76
C LEU A 101 -13.48 -28.62 9.21
N GLY A 102 -12.99 -29.01 8.04
CA GLY A 102 -13.36 -30.26 7.39
C GLY A 102 -12.31 -30.83 6.43
N ALA A 103 -11.06 -30.38 6.50
CA ALA A 103 -9.96 -31.03 5.77
C ALA A 103 -8.73 -31.19 6.68
N PRO A 104 -8.08 -32.37 6.69
CA PRO A 104 -6.86 -32.58 7.44
C PRO A 104 -5.75 -31.74 6.82
N SER A 105 -5.44 -30.61 7.46
CA SER A 105 -4.27 -29.81 7.12
C SER A 105 -3.01 -30.67 7.30
N ARG A 106 -2.02 -30.53 6.41
CA ARG A 106 -0.67 -31.09 6.59
C ARG A 106 -0.07 -30.78 7.97
N LEU A 107 -0.51 -29.67 8.58
CA LEU A 107 -0.14 -29.28 9.95
C LEU A 107 -0.71 -30.24 11.01
N ARG A 108 -1.92 -30.78 10.81
CA ARG A 108 -2.55 -31.76 11.72
C ARG A 108 -1.87 -33.12 11.62
N ALA A 109 -1.60 -33.58 10.40
CA ALA A 109 -0.78 -34.77 10.17
C ALA A 109 0.61 -34.63 10.79
N TYR A 110 1.25 -33.47 10.67
CA TYR A 110 2.55 -33.19 11.29
C TYR A 110 2.52 -33.23 12.84
N LEU A 111 1.44 -32.76 13.47
CA LEU A 111 1.29 -32.78 14.93
C LEU A 111 0.93 -34.18 15.49
N ASP A 112 0.23 -35.00 14.71
CA ASP A 112 -0.07 -36.39 15.06
C ASP A 112 1.14 -37.32 14.85
N GLU A 113 2.06 -36.96 13.94
CA GLU A 113 3.14 -37.83 13.46
C GLU A 113 4.51 -37.61 14.12
N LYS A 114 4.65 -37.06 15.35
CA LYS A 114 5.64 -37.54 16.37
C LYS A 114 5.88 -36.62 17.58
N PRO A 115 6.39 -37.19 18.69
CA PRO A 115 5.90 -36.94 20.03
C PRO A 115 7.05 -36.70 21.03
N ASP A 116 7.36 -35.46 21.35
CA ASP A 116 8.31 -35.20 22.43
C ASP A 116 7.55 -34.61 23.62
N ARG A 117 7.11 -35.52 24.50
CA ARG A 117 6.78 -35.19 25.89
C ARG A 117 8.01 -34.52 26.49
N LEU A 118 7.82 -33.30 27.01
CA LEU A 118 8.70 -32.74 28.01
C LEU A 118 8.36 -33.42 29.35
N ASP A 119 8.98 -34.58 29.57
CA ASP A 119 9.21 -35.11 30.92
C ASP A 119 10.62 -34.70 31.35
#